data_AF-A0A4Y9LUK3-F1
#
_entry.id   AF-A0A4Y9LUK3-F1
#
_cell.length_a   1.000
_cell.length_b   1.000
_cell.length_c   1.000
_cell.angle_alpha   90.00
_cell.angle_beta   90.00
_cell.angle_gamma   90.00
#
_symmetry.space_group_name_H-M   'P 1'
#
loop_
_entity.id
_entity.type
_entity.pdbx_description
1 polymer ?
#
loop_
_entity_poly.entity_id
_entity_poly.type
_entity_poly.pdbx_seq_one_letter_code
_entity_poly.pdbx_strand_id
1 'polypeptide(L)'
;MDEGVQAAIDGEMALLEPEVRSSRARAERLLDEEFVEFGSSGQMWDRESMLEAMAGTLSAAGEPIEPFGVRGVRLAENLVHVTYMTNWRGWDCCTDR
;
A
#
# COMPACT_ATOMS: atom_id res chain seq x y z
N MET A 1 18.93 10.71 -0.27
CA MET A 1 18.24 9.41 -0.26
C MET A 1 18.34 8.84 -1.65
N ASP A 2 18.43 7.52 -1.80
CA ASP A 2 18.49 6.87 -3.11
C ASP A 2 17.21 7.17 -3.91
N GLU A 3 17.32 7.66 -5.15
CA GLU A 3 16.17 8.09 -5.96
C GLU A 3 15.14 6.98 -6.18
N GLY A 4 15.60 5.74 -6.41
CA GLY A 4 14.71 4.60 -6.58
C GLY A 4 13.99 4.23 -5.28
N VAL A 5 14.66 4.39 -4.14
CA VAL A 5 14.04 4.19 -2.83
C VAL A 5 12.99 5.26 -2.55
N GLN A 6 13.28 6.52 -2.88
CA GLN A 6 12.31 7.60 -2.71
C GLN A 6 11.08 7.39 -3.60
N ALA A 7 11.28 7.06 -4.88
CA ALA A 7 10.18 6.80 -5.81
C ALA A 7 9.28 5.63 -5.35
N ALA A 8 9.87 4.56 -4.83
CA ALA A 8 9.11 3.43 -4.29
C ALA A 8 8.29 3.82 -3.05
N ILE A 9 8.86 4.63 -2.15
CA ILE A 9 8.13 5.14 -0.99
C ILE A 9 7.00 6.07 -1.44
N ASP A 10 7.27 7.01 -2.35
CA ASP A 10 6.25 7.95 -2.83
C ASP A 10 5.09 7.23 -3.51
N GLY A 11 5.38 6.18 -4.29
CA GLY A 11 4.36 5.32 -4.90
C GLY A 11 3.49 4.59 -3.87
N GLU A 12 4.12 4.02 -2.84
CA GLU A 12 3.39 3.35 -1.75
C GLU A 12 2.53 4.33 -0.95
N MET A 13 3.07 5.51 -0.60
CA MET A 13 2.30 6.53 0.12
C MET A 13 1.14 7.04 -0.73
N ALA A 14 1.33 7.23 -2.03
CA ALA A 14 0.26 7.57 -2.95
C ALA A 14 -0.83 6.47 -2.98
N LEU A 15 -0.47 5.19 -2.91
CA LEU A 15 -1.42 4.07 -2.87
C LEU A 15 -2.20 3.99 -1.55
N LEU A 16 -1.77 4.67 -0.48
CA LEU A 16 -2.50 4.78 0.78
C LEU A 16 -3.52 5.93 0.79
N GLU A 17 -3.35 6.92 -0.10
CA GLU A 17 -4.24 8.08 -0.18
C GLU A 17 -5.68 7.67 -0.57
N PRO A 18 -6.70 8.08 0.19
CA PRO A 18 -8.10 7.73 -0.09
C PRO A 18 -8.54 8.07 -1.51
N GLU A 19 -8.09 9.21 -2.05
CA GLU A 19 -8.41 9.66 -3.41
C GLU A 19 -7.76 8.81 -4.51
N VAL A 20 -6.61 8.18 -4.22
CA VAL A 20 -5.95 7.26 -5.15
C VAL A 20 -6.59 5.89 -5.04
N ARG A 21 -6.79 5.39 -3.81
CA ARG A 21 -7.43 4.09 -3.55
C ARG A 21 -8.84 4.01 -4.10
N SER A 22 -9.63 5.07 -3.99
CA SER A 22 -10.98 5.13 -4.56
C SER A 22 -11.00 5.34 -6.07
N SER A 23 -9.86 5.65 -6.69
CA SER A 23 -9.76 5.90 -8.13
C SER A 23 -9.01 4.77 -8.82
N ARG A 24 -9.77 3.85 -9.42
CA ARG A 24 -9.21 2.74 -10.22
C ARG A 24 -8.11 3.20 -11.17
N ALA A 25 -8.35 4.25 -11.95
CA ALA A 25 -7.38 4.74 -12.94
C ALA A 25 -6.10 5.34 -12.34
N ARG A 26 -6.10 5.76 -11.07
CA ARG A 26 -4.90 6.23 -10.35
C ARG A 26 -4.16 5.05 -9.72
N ALA A 27 -4.87 4.18 -9.01
CA ALA A 27 -4.30 2.96 -8.43
C ALA A 27 -3.67 2.05 -9.50
N GLU A 28 -4.33 1.93 -10.65
CA GLU A 28 -3.86 1.10 -11.77
C GLU A 28 -2.46 1.48 -12.29
N ARG A 29 -2.07 2.75 -12.15
CA ARG A 29 -0.74 3.24 -12.58
C ARG A 29 0.37 2.92 -11.58
N LEU A 30 0.00 2.55 -10.36
CA LEU A 30 0.93 2.23 -9.27
C LEU A 30 1.10 0.73 -9.09
N LEU A 31 0.13 -0.08 -9.55
CA LEU A 31 0.16 -1.53 -9.48
C LEU A 31 0.69 -2.13 -10.77
N ASP A 32 1.82 -2.84 -10.66
CA ASP A 32 2.40 -3.63 -11.74
C ASP A 32 1.41 -4.69 -12.27
N GLU A 33 1.50 -5.02 -13.56
CA GLU A 33 0.62 -6.00 -14.22
C GLU A 33 0.64 -7.38 -13.53
N GLU A 34 1.76 -7.76 -12.92
CA GLU A 34 1.93 -9.01 -12.17
C GLU A 34 1.70 -8.85 -10.66
N PHE A 35 1.07 -7.76 -10.22
CA PHE A 35 0.82 -7.48 -8.80
C PHE A 35 -0.02 -8.56 -8.11
N VAL A 36 0.43 -8.93 -6.90
CA VAL A 36 -0.27 -9.84 -5.99
C VAL A 36 -0.19 -9.30 -4.57
N GLU A 37 -1.32 -9.32 -3.85
CA GLU A 37 -1.40 -9.00 -2.43
C GLU A 37 -2.00 -10.16 -1.63
N PHE A 38 -1.50 -10.34 -0.40
CA PHE A 38 -2.09 -11.23 0.58
C PHE A 38 -2.68 -10.42 1.73
N GLY A 39 -4.00 -10.47 1.87
CA GLY A 39 -4.69 -9.84 2.99
C GLY A 39 -4.46 -10.59 4.30
N SER A 40 -4.79 -9.97 5.44
CA SER A 40 -4.67 -10.58 6.77
C SER A 40 -5.48 -11.86 6.94
N SER A 41 -6.51 -12.09 6.11
CA SER A 41 -7.29 -13.33 6.03
C SER A 41 -6.57 -14.48 5.32
N GLY A 42 -5.40 -14.22 4.72
CA GLY A 42 -4.72 -15.14 3.80
C GLY A 42 -5.33 -15.14 2.39
N GLN A 43 -6.33 -14.29 2.12
CA GLN A 43 -6.88 -14.13 0.78
C GLN A 43 -5.83 -13.51 -0.15
N MET A 44 -5.61 -14.16 -1.29
CA MET A 44 -4.80 -13.63 -2.37
C MET A 44 -5.67 -12.75 -3.28
N TRP A 45 -5.12 -11.61 -3.66
CA TRP A 45 -5.70 -10.68 -4.61
C TRP A 45 -4.70 -10.46 -5.74
N ASP A 46 -5.10 -10.72 -6.97
CA ASP A 46 -4.36 -10.23 -8.14
C ASP A 46 -4.67 -8.74 -8.37
N ARG A 47 -3.96 -8.12 -9.31
CA ARG A 47 -4.17 -6.72 -9.69
C ARG A 47 -5.63 -6.38 -9.98
N GLU A 48 -6.33 -7.20 -10.78
CA GLU A 48 -7.69 -6.89 -11.23
C GLU A 48 -8.69 -6.96 -10.07
N SER A 49 -8.67 -8.07 -9.32
CA SER A 49 -9.52 -8.27 -8.15
C SER A 49 -9.23 -7.24 -7.05
N MET A 50 -7.97 -6.81 -6.87
CA MET A 50 -7.62 -5.72 -5.96
C MET A 50 -8.21 -4.39 -6.42
N LEU A 51 -8.08 -4.02 -7.70
CA LEU A 51 -8.65 -2.77 -8.23
C LEU A 51 -10.18 -2.75 -8.14
N GLU A 52 -10.85 -3.88 -8.38
CA GLU A 52 -12.29 -4.03 -8.17
C GLU A 52 -12.66 -3.88 -6.68
N ALA A 53 -11.91 -4.54 -5.79
CA ALA A 53 -12.15 -4.46 -4.35
C ALA A 53 -11.96 -3.04 -3.81
N MET A 54 -10.90 -2.34 -4.22
CA MET A 54 -10.63 -0.94 -3.86
C MET A 54 -11.75 0.01 -4.31
N ALA A 55 -12.35 -0.23 -5.48
CA ALA A 55 -13.49 0.56 -5.96
C ALA A 55 -14.81 0.24 -5.23
N GLY A 56 -14.89 -0.91 -4.55
CA GLY A 56 -16.09 -1.43 -3.90
C GLY A 56 -15.90 -1.66 -2.40
N THR A 57 -15.66 -2.92 -2.04
CA THR A 57 -15.69 -3.42 -0.65
C THR A 57 -14.60 -2.86 0.26
N LEU A 58 -13.44 -2.52 -0.31
CA LEU A 58 -12.31 -1.90 0.37
C LEU A 58 -12.22 -0.39 0.10
N SER A 59 -13.27 0.21 -0.46
CA SER A 59 -13.32 1.64 -0.68
C SER A 59 -13.12 2.36 0.65
N ALA A 60 -11.94 2.97 0.80
CA ALA A 60 -11.57 3.80 1.94
C ALA A 60 -12.30 5.14 1.82
N ALA A 61 -13.63 5.12 1.90
CA ALA A 61 -14.48 6.29 1.80
C ALA A 61 -14.28 7.20 3.03
N GLY A 62 -13.16 7.92 3.04
CA GLY A 62 -12.95 9.12 3.87
C GLY A 62 -11.91 9.01 4.99
N GLU A 63 -11.40 7.83 5.36
CA GLU A 63 -10.37 7.72 6.40
C GLU A 63 -8.98 7.54 5.80
N PRO A 64 -8.06 8.52 5.99
CA PRO A 64 -6.67 8.35 5.64
C PRO A 64 -6.05 7.17 6.40
N ILE A 65 -5.30 6.34 5.69
CA ILE A 65 -4.40 5.40 6.33
C ILE A 65 -3.15 6.18 6.73
N GLU A 66 -2.85 6.26 8.02
CA GLU A 66 -1.64 6.94 8.51
C GLU A 66 -0.51 5.90 8.70
N PRO A 67 0.46 5.82 7.76
CA PRO A 67 1.60 4.95 7.90
C PRO A 67 2.64 5.57 8.85
N PHE A 68 3.30 4.72 9.63
CA PHE A 68 4.45 5.11 10.44
C PHE A 68 5.56 4.07 10.35
N GLY A 69 6.77 4.47 10.75
CA GLY A 69 7.95 3.61 10.63
C GLY A 69 8.33 3.26 9.19
N VAL A 70 7.98 4.12 8.22
CA VAL A 70 8.24 3.91 6.80
C VAL A 70 9.74 3.73 6.56
N ARG A 71 10.11 2.61 5.92
CA ARG A 71 11.49 2.26 5.61
C ARG A 71 11.56 1.63 4.23
N GLY A 72 12.35 2.24 3.35
CA GLY A 72 12.71 1.66 2.06
C GLY A 72 14.12 1.07 2.10
N VAL A 73 14.30 -0.13 1.54
CA VAL A 73 15.59 -0.83 1.43
C VAL A 73 15.76 -1.32 -0.01
N ARG A 74 16.82 -0.89 -0.69
CA ARG A 74 17.19 -1.45 -1.99
C ARG A 74 17.77 -2.86 -1.79
N LEU A 75 17.12 -3.86 -2.39
CA LEU A 75 17.54 -5.27 -2.36
C LEU A 75 18.34 -5.66 -3.61
N ALA A 76 18.06 -5.01 -4.74
CA ALA A 76 18.80 -5.14 -6.00
C ALA A 76 18.69 -3.83 -6.78
N GLU A 77 19.41 -3.70 -7.90
CA GLU A 77 19.46 -2.47 -8.73
C GLU A 77 18.06 -1.85 -8.97
N ASN A 78 17.09 -2.70 -9.35
CA ASN A 78 15.71 -2.30 -9.68
C ASN A 78 14.67 -2.84 -8.68
N LEU A 79 15.06 -3.22 -7.46
CA LEU A 79 14.15 -3.77 -6.46
C LEU A 79 14.31 -3.05 -5.13
N VAL A 80 13.23 -2.42 -4.68
CA VAL A 80 13.12 -1.80 -3.36
C VAL A 80 12.03 -2.49 -2.57
N HIS A 81 12.34 -2.82 -1.32
CA HIS A 81 11.38 -3.28 -0.35
C HIS A 81 10.98 -2.10 0.54
N VAL A 82 9.67 -1.79 0.59
CA VAL A 82 9.10 -0.78 1.47
C VAL A 82 8.33 -1.47 2.59
N THR A 83 8.68 -1.18 3.84
CA THR A 83 7.92 -1.60 5.02
C THR A 83 7.39 -0.39 5.76
N TYR A 84 6.19 -0.49 6.28
CA TYR A 84 5.60 0.48 7.20
C TYR A 84 4.59 -0.23 8.10
N MET A 85 4.11 0.48 9.10
CA MET A 85 3.06 0.02 10.00
C MET A 85 1.85 0.93 9.84
N THR A 86 0.65 0.36 9.98
CA THR A 86 -0.61 1.10 10.00
C THR A 86 -1.40 0.69 11.22
N ASN A 87 -2.17 1.62 11.77
CA ASN A 87 -3.10 1.31 12.84
C ASN A 87 -4.37 0.72 12.24
N TRP A 88 -4.78 -0.45 12.74
CA TRP A 88 -6.01 -1.11 12.32
C TRP A 88 -6.97 -1.20 13.50
N ARG A 89 -8.17 -0.61 13.37
CA ARG A 89 -9.27 -0.72 14.35
C ARG A 89 -8.89 -0.41 15.81
N GLY A 90 -8.10 0.64 16.05
CA GLY A 90 -7.74 1.05 17.40
C GLY A 90 -6.82 0.08 18.14
N TRP A 91 -6.21 -0.88 17.45
CA TRP A 91 -5.08 -1.62 17.98
C TRP A 91 -3.81 -0.81 17.74
N ASP A 92 -3.34 -0.16 18.80
CA ASP A 92 -1.96 0.31 18.87
C ASP A 92 -1.04 -0.92 18.96
N CYS A 93 -0.48 -1.36 17.84
CA CYS A 93 0.62 -2.33 17.85
C CYS A 93 1.85 -1.82 18.62
N CYS A 94 1.87 -0.53 18.97
CA CYS A 94 2.96 0.14 19.68
C CYS A 94 2.79 0.20 21.21
N THR A 95 1.68 -0.26 21.79
CA THR A 95 1.50 -0.25 23.25
C THR A 95 2.09 -1.45 24.01
N ASP A 96 2.74 -2.38 23.33
CA ASP A 96 3.45 -3.49 23.98
C ASP A 96 4.95 -3.44 23.64
N ARG A 97 5.66 -2.47 24.24
CA ARG A 97 7.12 -2.51 24.38
C ARG A 97 7.60 -1.84 25.65
#